data_AF-A0A0M3QG50-F1
#
_entry.id   AF-A0A0M3QG50-F1
#
_cell.length_a   1.000
_cell.length_b   1.000
_cell.length_c   1.000
_cell.angle_alpha   90.00
_cell.angle_beta   90.00
_cell.angle_gamma   90.00
#
_symmetry.space_group_name_H-M   'P 1'
#
loop_
_entity.id
_entity.type
_entity.pdbx_description
1 polymer ?
#
loop_
_entity_poly.entity_id
_entity_poly.type
_entity_poly.pdbx_seq_one_letter_code
_entity_poly.pdbx_strand_id
1 'polypeptide(L)'
;MMNSPLFFRTLLSAVVMAAVFLQPPSALAQVTENSCLQCHESQTGRLGEPVTLWRTSIHADNGIACHSCHGGDPALMSMEAMAPGRGFLGVPAETDIPDFCGRCHVGVREDYLKSAHGRALGKGGPQCVTCHGNHRVMKASPALINPQDCSRCHEYGRAGEIKGAVEETDRLIGVLEGDLADLHRAGIATKEMEGELFSLRNSFHRLFHSVEVEKVRAETARVRDDLEKIRVQVEQIQQTLFVRKVGGGIVVGLLVVAGLLAAFIRRTYHEEEA
;
A
#
# COMPACT_ATOMS: atom_id res chain seq x y z
N MET A 1 67.63 -25.99 6.72
CA MET A 1 66.70 -24.87 6.98
C MET A 1 66.82 -23.93 5.79
N MET A 2 65.79 -23.56 5.02
CA MET A 2 64.34 -23.68 5.14
C MET A 2 63.73 -23.79 3.74
N ASN A 3 62.90 -24.81 3.52
CA ASN A 3 61.84 -24.80 2.50
C ASN A 3 60.64 -24.07 3.12
N SER A 4 60.27 -22.90 2.60
CA SER A 4 59.08 -22.16 3.06
C SER A 4 58.07 -22.00 1.91
N PRO A 5 56.94 -22.74 1.91
CA PRO A 5 55.92 -22.71 0.86
C PRO A 5 54.95 -21.51 1.01
N LEU A 6 55.41 -20.42 1.63
CA LEU A 6 54.58 -19.28 2.03
C LEU A 6 54.51 -18.15 0.98
N PHE A 7 55.42 -18.12 0.01
CA PHE A 7 55.44 -17.05 -1.00
C PHE A 7 54.50 -17.25 -2.20
N PHE A 8 54.03 -18.48 -2.44
CA PHE A 8 53.15 -18.75 -3.59
C PHE A 8 51.65 -18.57 -3.27
N ARG A 9 51.27 -18.54 -1.97
CA ARG A 9 49.86 -18.39 -1.55
C ARG A 9 49.41 -16.93 -1.46
N THR A 10 50.32 -15.98 -1.38
CA THR A 10 50.00 -14.54 -1.31
C THR A 10 49.74 -13.91 -2.67
N LEU A 11 50.29 -14.45 -3.76
CA LEU A 11 50.04 -13.94 -5.11
C LEU A 11 48.65 -14.35 -5.65
N LEU A 12 48.17 -15.56 -5.30
CA LEU A 12 46.86 -16.05 -5.75
C LEU A 12 45.70 -15.32 -5.05
N SER A 13 45.87 -14.92 -3.79
CA SER A 13 44.88 -14.11 -3.06
C SER A 13 44.78 -12.66 -3.55
N ALA A 14 45.86 -12.09 -4.11
CA ALA A 14 45.83 -10.73 -4.65
C ALA A 14 45.09 -10.66 -6.01
N VAL A 15 45.15 -11.71 -6.83
CA VAL A 15 44.44 -11.77 -8.12
C VAL A 15 42.94 -12.02 -7.95
N VAL A 16 42.54 -12.82 -6.94
CA VAL A 16 41.11 -13.01 -6.62
C VAL A 16 40.48 -11.75 -6.03
N MET A 17 41.23 -10.94 -5.28
CA MET A 17 40.72 -9.69 -4.72
C MET A 17 40.58 -8.56 -5.76
N ALA A 18 41.36 -8.61 -6.85
CA ALA A 18 41.23 -7.66 -7.97
C ALA A 18 40.08 -8.00 -8.94
N ALA A 19 39.66 -9.26 -9.02
CA ALA A 19 38.55 -9.69 -9.89
C ALA A 19 37.15 -9.39 -9.30
N VAL A 20 37.04 -9.16 -7.99
CA VAL A 20 35.76 -8.81 -7.33
C VAL A 20 35.34 -7.35 -7.61
N PHE A 21 36.27 -6.49 -8.03
CA PHE A 21 35.97 -5.09 -8.38
C PHE A 21 35.60 -4.86 -9.85
N LEU A 22 35.53 -5.92 -10.67
CA LEU A 22 35.06 -5.87 -12.06
C LEU A 22 33.61 -6.37 -12.22
N GLN A 23 32.77 -6.24 -11.19
CA GLN A 23 31.34 -6.34 -11.43
C GLN A 23 30.89 -5.08 -12.18
N PRO A 24 30.30 -5.21 -13.39
CA PRO A 24 29.69 -4.07 -14.04
C PRO A 24 28.67 -3.47 -13.06
N PRO A 25 28.54 -2.14 -12.98
CA PRO A 25 27.50 -1.55 -12.15
C PRO A 25 26.20 -2.22 -12.53
N SER A 26 25.57 -2.89 -11.57
CA SER A 26 24.20 -3.36 -11.70
C SER A 26 23.43 -2.20 -12.29
N ALA A 27 22.91 -2.38 -13.50
CA ALA A 27 22.09 -1.39 -14.17
C ALA A 27 20.97 -1.01 -13.21
N LEU A 28 21.17 0.08 -12.47
CA LEU A 28 20.14 0.72 -11.68
C LEU A 28 19.03 1.00 -12.68
N ALA A 29 17.88 0.39 -12.38
CA ALA A 29 16.66 0.39 -13.15
C ALA A 29 16.61 1.57 -14.13
N GLN A 30 16.72 1.23 -15.41
CA GLN A 30 16.39 2.13 -16.49
C GLN A 30 14.93 2.55 -16.22
N VAL A 31 14.72 3.76 -15.69
CA VAL A 31 13.42 4.41 -15.70
C VAL A 31 13.01 4.31 -17.15
N THR A 32 12.06 3.43 -17.45
CA THR A 32 11.66 3.13 -18.82
C THR A 32 11.39 4.47 -19.49
N GLU A 33 12.27 4.85 -20.40
CA GLU A 33 12.18 6.10 -21.12
C GLU A 33 10.86 6.07 -21.88
N ASN A 34 9.82 6.69 -21.32
CA ASN A 34 8.52 6.72 -21.94
C ASN A 34 8.49 7.90 -22.90
N SER A 35 8.57 7.59 -24.20
CA SER A 35 8.54 8.61 -25.26
C SER A 35 7.28 9.47 -25.21
N CYS A 36 6.16 8.95 -24.71
CA CYS A 36 4.93 9.72 -24.55
C CYS A 36 5.14 10.85 -23.56
N LEU A 37 5.75 10.58 -22.39
CA LEU A 37 6.04 11.62 -21.39
C LEU A 37 7.05 12.63 -21.92
N GLN A 38 8.16 12.17 -22.51
CA GLN A 38 9.22 13.04 -23.01
C GLN A 38 8.72 13.98 -24.12
N CYS A 39 7.98 13.44 -25.09
CA CYS A 39 7.43 14.24 -26.17
C CYS A 39 6.36 15.21 -25.63
N HIS A 40 5.38 14.71 -24.87
CA HIS A 40 4.26 15.54 -24.41
C HIS A 40 4.67 16.57 -23.35
N GLU A 41 5.69 16.33 -22.53
CA GLU A 41 6.20 17.31 -21.58
C GLU A 41 6.72 18.58 -22.26
N SER A 42 7.29 18.44 -23.46
CA SER A 42 7.78 19.58 -24.26
C SER A 42 6.66 20.33 -24.99
N GLN A 43 5.43 19.80 -25.00
CA GLN A 43 4.30 20.43 -25.69
C GLN A 43 3.61 21.46 -24.82
N THR A 44 2.89 22.39 -25.45
CA THR A 44 2.16 23.46 -24.76
C THR A 44 0.65 23.19 -24.74
N GLY A 45 -0.04 23.81 -23.77
CA GLY A 45 -1.49 23.74 -23.61
C GLY A 45 -1.99 22.31 -23.41
N ARG A 46 -3.08 21.96 -24.12
CA ARG A 46 -3.82 20.70 -23.95
C ARG A 46 -3.00 19.42 -24.13
N LEU A 47 -1.82 19.50 -24.75
CA LEU A 47 -0.97 18.34 -25.03
C LEU A 47 0.07 18.10 -23.94
N GLY A 48 0.53 19.14 -23.24
CA GLY A 48 1.53 19.03 -22.17
C GLY A 48 0.96 19.09 -20.76
N GLU A 49 -0.16 19.80 -20.55
CA GLU A 49 -0.82 19.88 -19.25
C GLU A 49 -1.14 18.49 -18.62
N PRO A 50 -1.63 17.48 -19.38
CA PRO A 50 -1.85 16.14 -18.86
C PRO A 50 -0.61 15.51 -18.19
N VAL A 51 0.60 15.80 -18.69
CA VAL A 51 1.85 15.27 -18.12
C VAL A 51 2.06 15.83 -16.72
N THR A 52 1.93 17.15 -16.56
CA THR A 52 2.06 17.82 -15.26
C THR A 52 1.03 17.32 -14.24
N LEU A 53 -0.23 17.13 -14.68
CA LEU A 53 -1.28 16.58 -13.84
C LEU A 53 -0.99 15.13 -13.43
N TRP A 54 -0.58 14.30 -14.40
CA TRP A 54 -0.26 12.89 -14.19
C TRP A 54 0.87 12.67 -13.20
N ARG A 55 1.92 13.48 -13.23
CA ARG A 55 3.03 13.42 -12.25
C ARG A 55 2.58 13.56 -10.79
N THR A 56 1.40 14.12 -10.55
CA THR A 56 0.81 14.29 -9.20
C THR A 56 -0.26 13.24 -8.87
N SER A 57 -0.42 12.21 -9.70
CA SER A 57 -1.46 11.20 -9.56
C SER A 57 -0.97 9.95 -8.83
N ILE A 58 -1.90 9.24 -8.20
CA ILE A 58 -1.62 7.94 -7.59
C ILE A 58 -1.14 6.91 -8.63
N HIS A 59 -1.52 7.10 -9.90
CA HIS A 59 -1.08 6.24 -11.00
C HIS A 59 0.39 6.45 -11.36
N ALA A 60 0.89 7.70 -11.31
CA ALA A 60 2.31 7.95 -11.48
C ALA A 60 3.13 7.35 -10.34
N ASP A 61 2.66 7.48 -9.09
CA ASP A 61 3.30 6.88 -7.91
C ASP A 61 3.41 5.35 -8.01
N ASN A 62 2.54 4.70 -8.80
CA ASN A 62 2.51 3.26 -9.03
C ASN A 62 3.03 2.84 -10.42
N GLY A 63 3.67 3.74 -11.16
CA GLY A 63 4.29 3.42 -12.46
C GLY A 63 3.31 3.19 -13.62
N ILE A 64 2.04 3.56 -13.47
CA ILE A 64 1.01 3.44 -14.52
C ILE A 64 1.14 4.63 -15.48
N ALA A 65 1.85 4.41 -16.59
CA ALA A 65 2.12 5.44 -17.58
C ALA A 65 0.99 5.63 -18.61
N CYS A 66 1.10 6.67 -19.45
CA CYS A 66 0.06 7.13 -20.38
C CYS A 66 -0.54 6.01 -21.25
N HIS A 67 0.31 5.15 -21.81
CA HIS A 67 -0.10 4.05 -22.69
C HIS A 67 -0.88 2.94 -21.96
N SER A 68 -0.74 2.81 -20.64
CA SER A 68 -1.52 1.84 -19.85
C SER A 68 -3.01 2.17 -19.87
N CYS A 69 -3.31 3.46 -20.02
CA CYS A 69 -4.64 4.01 -20.16
C CYS A 69 -5.01 4.13 -21.64
N HIS A 70 -4.29 4.99 -22.37
CA HIS A 70 -4.63 5.43 -23.72
C HIS A 70 -4.15 4.49 -24.83
N GLY A 71 -3.38 3.44 -24.52
CA GLY A 71 -2.75 2.59 -25.53
C GLY A 71 -1.63 3.33 -26.28
N GLY A 72 -1.35 2.87 -27.50
CA GLY A 72 -0.22 3.36 -28.29
C GLY A 72 1.10 2.70 -27.91
N ASP A 73 2.18 3.19 -28.50
CA ASP A 73 3.52 2.59 -28.37
C ASP A 73 4.52 3.53 -27.70
N PRO A 74 4.90 3.27 -26.44
CA PRO A 74 5.81 4.12 -25.69
C PRO A 74 7.26 4.05 -26.17
N ALA A 75 7.61 3.16 -27.10
CA ALA A 75 8.95 3.06 -27.65
C ALA A 75 9.20 4.06 -28.80
N LEU A 76 8.17 4.73 -29.32
CA LEU A 76 8.27 5.56 -30.51
C LEU A 76 8.18 7.05 -30.20
N MET A 77 9.25 7.78 -30.48
CA MET A 77 9.30 9.25 -30.40
C MET A 77 8.74 9.91 -31.67
N SER A 78 7.53 9.51 -32.08
CA SER A 78 6.87 10.08 -33.25
C SER A 78 5.35 9.99 -33.12
N MET A 79 4.62 10.72 -33.96
CA MET A 79 3.15 10.63 -34.01
C MET A 79 2.64 9.22 -34.34
N GLU A 80 3.50 8.36 -34.90
CA GLU A 80 3.18 6.95 -35.17
C GLU A 80 2.88 6.17 -33.88
N ALA A 81 3.40 6.61 -32.72
CA ALA A 81 3.07 6.06 -31.41
C ALA A 81 1.56 6.06 -31.11
N MET A 82 0.84 7.04 -31.66
CA MET A 82 -0.60 7.26 -31.47
C MET A 82 -1.44 6.78 -32.65
N ALA A 83 -0.88 6.00 -33.58
CA ALA A 83 -1.65 5.46 -34.69
C ALA A 83 -2.76 4.50 -34.19
N PRO A 84 -3.97 4.49 -34.81
CA PRO A 84 -5.02 3.55 -34.43
C PRO A 84 -4.58 2.07 -34.52
N GLY A 85 -3.71 1.74 -35.48
CA GLY A 85 -3.13 0.40 -35.62
C GLY A 85 -2.23 -0.03 -34.46
N ARG A 86 -1.84 0.91 -33.58
CA ARG A 86 -1.10 0.66 -32.33
C ARG A 86 -2.01 0.64 -31.09
N GLY A 87 -3.32 0.58 -31.30
CA GLY A 87 -4.30 0.52 -30.21
C GLY A 87 -4.40 1.82 -29.41
N PHE A 88 -4.02 2.96 -29.97
CA PHE A 88 -4.23 4.25 -29.33
C PHE A 88 -5.71 4.62 -29.32
N LEU A 89 -6.22 4.99 -28.15
CA LEU A 89 -7.64 5.19 -27.87
C LEU A 89 -8.03 6.67 -27.82
N GLY A 90 -7.06 7.56 -27.68
CA GLY A 90 -7.31 8.98 -27.51
C GLY A 90 -8.11 9.30 -26.24
N VAL A 91 -8.93 10.35 -26.30
CA VAL A 91 -9.78 10.77 -25.18
C VAL A 91 -11.08 9.94 -25.20
N PRO A 92 -11.38 9.14 -24.16
CA PRO A 92 -12.60 8.33 -24.13
C PRO A 92 -13.85 9.22 -24.04
N ALA A 93 -14.96 8.74 -24.60
CA ALA A 93 -16.26 9.36 -24.37
C ALA A 93 -16.70 9.15 -22.91
N GLU A 94 -17.60 10.01 -22.42
CA GLU A 94 -18.11 9.95 -21.04
C GLU A 94 -18.66 8.57 -20.68
N THR A 95 -19.42 7.96 -21.59
CA THR A 95 -20.00 6.62 -21.39
C THR A 95 -18.96 5.50 -21.35
N ASP A 96 -17.75 5.74 -21.86
CA ASP A 96 -16.70 4.73 -21.99
C ASP A 96 -15.68 4.80 -20.84
N ILE A 97 -15.72 5.86 -20.03
CA ILE A 97 -14.80 6.06 -18.90
C ILE A 97 -14.85 4.90 -17.89
N PRO A 98 -16.02 4.37 -17.47
CA PRO A 98 -16.06 3.22 -16.58
C PRO A 98 -15.37 1.99 -17.15
N ASP A 99 -15.47 1.76 -18.45
CA ASP A 99 -14.81 0.65 -19.15
C ASP A 99 -13.31 0.85 -19.22
N PHE A 100 -12.88 2.10 -19.41
CA PHE A 100 -11.48 2.49 -19.42
C PHE A 100 -10.79 2.24 -18.08
N CYS A 101 -11.40 2.68 -16.97
CA CYS A 101 -10.89 2.43 -15.62
C CYS A 101 -11.02 0.94 -15.21
N GLY A 102 -12.08 0.28 -15.68
CA GLY A 102 -12.40 -1.10 -15.32
C GLY A 102 -11.52 -2.16 -15.98
N ARG A 103 -10.59 -1.80 -16.87
CA ARG A 103 -9.56 -2.72 -17.38
C ARG A 103 -8.69 -3.27 -16.25
N CYS A 104 -8.41 -2.43 -15.26
CA CYS A 104 -7.69 -2.81 -14.05
C CYS A 104 -8.64 -2.91 -12.85
N HIS A 105 -9.59 -1.97 -12.72
CA HIS A 105 -10.52 -1.90 -11.59
C HIS A 105 -11.83 -2.66 -11.86
N VAL A 106 -11.73 -3.94 -12.23
CA VAL A 106 -12.85 -4.76 -12.72
C VAL A 106 -14.01 -4.83 -11.73
N GLY A 107 -13.74 -5.14 -10.46
CA GLY A 107 -14.78 -5.24 -9.43
C GLY A 107 -15.45 -3.90 -9.10
N VAL A 108 -14.67 -2.82 -9.12
CA VAL A 108 -15.19 -1.46 -8.91
C VAL A 108 -16.11 -1.05 -10.07
N ARG A 109 -15.71 -1.33 -11.31
CA ARG A 109 -16.55 -1.09 -12.50
C ARG A 109 -17.87 -1.84 -12.38
N GLU A 110 -17.83 -3.11 -12.00
CA GLU A 110 -19.03 -3.93 -11.85
C GLU A 110 -20.01 -3.30 -10.84
N ASP A 111 -19.52 -2.87 -9.68
CA ASP A 111 -20.37 -2.28 -8.64
C ASP A 111 -20.89 -0.90 -9.04
N TYR A 112 -20.05 -0.08 -9.68
CA TYR A 112 -20.43 1.22 -10.22
C TYR A 112 -21.56 1.08 -11.25
N LEU A 113 -21.44 0.16 -12.22
CA LEU A 113 -22.47 -0.02 -13.25
C LEU A 113 -23.82 -0.48 -12.66
N LYS A 114 -23.79 -1.21 -11.54
CA LYS A 114 -24.98 -1.61 -10.78
C LYS A 114 -25.50 -0.52 -9.84
N SER A 115 -24.79 0.59 -9.67
CA SER A 115 -25.21 1.71 -8.79
C SER A 115 -26.24 2.62 -9.45
N ALA A 116 -26.83 3.52 -8.67
CA ALA A 116 -27.68 4.58 -9.21
C ALA A 116 -26.92 5.54 -10.14
N HIS A 117 -25.65 5.82 -9.85
CA HIS A 117 -24.80 6.68 -10.70
C HIS A 117 -24.50 6.01 -12.04
N GLY A 118 -24.11 4.73 -12.04
CA GLY A 118 -23.85 3.98 -13.26
C GLY A 118 -25.10 3.78 -14.13
N ARG A 119 -26.27 3.55 -13.52
CA ARG A 119 -27.54 3.50 -14.27
C ARG A 119 -27.93 4.82 -14.93
N ALA A 120 -27.41 5.94 -14.43
CA ALA A 120 -27.62 7.28 -14.96
C ALA A 120 -26.49 7.74 -15.90
N LEU A 121 -25.52 6.88 -16.21
CA LEU A 121 -24.42 7.19 -17.13
C LEU A 121 -24.94 7.65 -18.50
N GLY A 122 -24.40 8.75 -19.02
CA GLY A 122 -24.86 9.39 -20.25
C GLY A 122 -26.19 10.13 -20.13
N LYS A 123 -26.80 10.18 -18.93
CA LYS A 123 -28.04 10.91 -18.62
C LYS A 123 -27.85 11.89 -17.46
N GLY A 124 -26.60 12.31 -17.20
CA GLY A 124 -26.24 13.21 -16.10
C GLY A 124 -25.77 12.51 -14.82
N GLY A 125 -25.61 11.18 -14.83
CA GLY A 125 -24.96 10.44 -13.74
C GLY A 125 -23.44 10.72 -13.70
N PRO A 126 -22.83 10.83 -12.50
CA PRO A 126 -21.39 11.04 -12.39
C PRO A 126 -20.63 9.77 -12.78
N GLN A 127 -19.39 9.95 -13.24
CA GLN A 127 -18.48 8.91 -13.69
C GLN A 127 -17.22 8.85 -12.81
N CYS A 128 -16.33 7.89 -13.06
CA CYS A 128 -15.13 7.66 -12.26
C CYS A 128 -14.32 8.95 -12.05
N VAL A 129 -14.10 9.69 -13.14
CA VAL A 129 -13.30 10.92 -13.14
C VAL A 129 -14.01 12.11 -12.49
N THR A 130 -15.32 12.02 -12.25
CA THR A 130 -16.07 13.07 -11.52
C THR A 130 -15.58 13.18 -10.09
N CYS A 131 -15.28 12.05 -9.44
CA CYS A 131 -14.79 12.02 -8.07
C CYS A 131 -13.27 11.82 -8.00
N HIS A 132 -12.69 11.00 -8.87
CA HIS A 132 -11.27 10.64 -8.79
C HIS A 132 -10.35 11.50 -9.66
N GLY A 133 -10.87 12.32 -10.58
CA GLY A 133 -10.05 12.99 -11.60
C GLY A 133 -9.61 12.06 -12.73
N ASN A 134 -9.00 12.63 -13.78
CA ASN A 134 -8.61 11.92 -15.01
C ASN A 134 -7.09 11.78 -15.18
N HIS A 135 -6.37 12.86 -15.48
CA HIS A 135 -4.91 12.91 -15.54
C HIS A 135 -4.33 13.10 -14.15
N ARG A 136 -4.99 13.88 -13.28
CA ARG A 136 -4.70 13.89 -11.83
C ARG A 136 -5.60 12.87 -11.12
N VAL A 137 -5.38 11.57 -11.36
CA VAL A 137 -6.11 10.52 -10.62
C VAL A 137 -5.71 10.61 -9.15
N MET A 138 -6.67 10.93 -8.30
CA MET A 138 -6.48 11.07 -6.86
C MET A 138 -6.53 9.71 -6.18
N LYS A 139 -5.73 9.55 -5.12
CA LYS A 139 -5.82 8.39 -4.23
C LYS A 139 -7.23 8.32 -3.64
N ALA A 140 -7.81 7.12 -3.66
CA ALA A 140 -9.09 6.87 -3.01
C ALA A 140 -8.98 7.22 -1.52
N SER A 141 -9.85 8.11 -1.05
CA SER A 141 -9.93 8.53 0.34
C SER A 141 -11.31 9.10 0.65
N PRO A 142 -11.70 9.14 1.95
CA PRO A 142 -12.95 9.77 2.36
C PRO A 142 -13.07 11.25 1.98
N ALA A 143 -11.95 11.93 1.68
CA ALA A 143 -11.93 13.33 1.24
C ALA A 143 -12.62 13.54 -0.12
N LEU A 144 -12.69 12.49 -0.96
CA LEU A 144 -13.41 12.53 -2.23
C LEU A 144 -14.93 12.56 -2.03
N ILE A 145 -15.41 12.20 -0.84
CA ILE A 145 -16.81 12.31 -0.45
C ILE A 145 -16.97 13.64 0.27
N ASN A 146 -17.32 14.69 -0.47
CA ASN A 146 -17.38 16.05 0.08
C ASN A 146 -18.65 16.79 -0.38
N PRO A 147 -19.11 17.79 0.39
CA PRO A 147 -20.30 18.57 0.03
C PRO A 147 -20.19 19.26 -1.31
N GLN A 148 -19.00 19.71 -1.72
CA GLN A 148 -18.80 20.51 -2.93
C GLN A 148 -19.07 19.70 -4.20
N ASP A 149 -18.61 18.44 -4.25
CA ASP A 149 -18.77 17.56 -5.40
C ASP A 149 -20.13 16.86 -5.41
N CYS A 150 -20.59 16.37 -4.25
CA CYS A 150 -21.85 15.63 -4.16
C CYS A 150 -23.09 16.54 -4.30
N SER A 151 -23.02 17.77 -3.78
CA SER A 151 -24.15 18.72 -3.84
C SER A 151 -24.41 19.30 -5.23
N ARG A 152 -23.59 18.95 -6.23
CA ARG A 152 -23.78 19.41 -7.62
C ARG A 152 -25.05 18.81 -8.25
N CYS A 153 -25.52 17.69 -7.74
CA CYS A 153 -26.66 16.97 -8.31
C CYS A 153 -27.76 16.65 -7.28
N HIS A 154 -27.41 16.41 -6.02
CA HIS A 154 -28.36 16.05 -4.97
C HIS A 154 -27.86 16.47 -3.59
N GLU A 155 -28.74 16.54 -2.59
CA GLU A 155 -28.35 16.84 -1.21
C GLU A 155 -27.22 15.96 -0.67
N TYR A 156 -26.32 16.55 0.13
CA TYR A 156 -25.13 15.87 0.65
C TYR A 156 -25.43 14.79 1.70
N GLY A 157 -26.58 14.83 2.37
CA GLY A 157 -26.89 14.00 3.53
C GLY A 157 -26.53 12.52 3.37
N ARG A 158 -27.00 11.88 2.28
CA ARG A 158 -26.71 10.46 1.99
C ARG A 158 -25.22 10.18 1.79
N ALA A 159 -24.50 11.09 1.12
CA ALA A 159 -23.06 10.96 0.92
C ALA A 159 -22.30 11.17 2.24
N GLY A 160 -22.75 12.09 3.08
CA GLY A 160 -22.19 12.32 4.41
C GLY A 160 -22.31 11.10 5.33
N GLU A 161 -23.41 10.36 5.26
CA GLU A 161 -23.57 9.10 6.00
C GLU A 161 -22.59 8.03 5.54
N ILE A 162 -22.44 7.86 4.22
CA ILE A 162 -21.45 6.93 3.65
C ILE A 162 -20.05 7.34 4.12
N LYS A 163 -19.70 8.63 4.04
CA LYS A 163 -18.41 9.15 4.49
C LYS A 163 -18.13 8.77 5.95
N GLY A 164 -19.09 9.02 6.85
CA GLY A 164 -18.93 8.69 8.27
C GLY A 164 -18.67 7.20 8.50
N ALA A 165 -19.36 6.32 7.76
CA ALA A 165 -19.11 4.88 7.81
C ALA A 165 -17.70 4.52 7.32
N VAL A 166 -17.21 5.17 6.26
CA VAL A 166 -15.85 4.98 5.73
C VAL A 166 -14.81 5.39 6.77
N GLU A 167 -14.90 6.62 7.28
CA GLU A 167 -13.91 7.21 8.16
C GLU A 167 -13.75 6.41 9.45
N GLU A 168 -14.88 5.98 10.05
CA GLU A 168 -14.83 5.17 11.27
C GLU A 168 -14.24 3.79 11.02
N THR A 169 -14.59 3.13 9.91
CA THR A 169 -14.06 1.80 9.60
C THR A 169 -12.59 1.85 9.21
N ASP A 170 -12.16 2.86 8.45
CA ASP A 170 -10.76 3.10 8.11
C ASP A 170 -9.91 3.36 9.35
N ARG A 171 -10.47 4.07 10.34
CA ARG A 171 -9.82 4.29 11.64
C ARG A 171 -9.58 2.96 12.37
N LEU A 172 -10.57 2.06 12.40
CA LEU A 172 -10.44 0.74 13.02
C LEU A 172 -9.40 -0.12 12.30
N ILE A 173 -9.43 -0.14 10.97
CA ILE A 173 -8.44 -0.86 10.14
C ILE A 173 -7.03 -0.32 10.42
N GLY A 174 -6.84 1.00 10.42
CA GLY A 174 -5.54 1.62 10.66
C GLY A 174 -4.96 1.33 12.05
N VAL A 175 -5.81 1.22 13.08
CA VAL A 175 -5.37 0.76 14.42
C VAL A 175 -4.85 -0.67 14.35
N LEU A 176 -5.60 -1.59 13.73
CA LEU A 176 -5.19 -2.99 13.60
C LEU A 176 -3.94 -3.17 12.75
N GLU A 177 -3.78 -2.39 11.67
CA GLU A 177 -2.54 -2.37 10.88
C GLU A 177 -1.34 -1.96 11.74
N GLY A 178 -1.52 -0.98 12.63
CA GLY A 178 -0.51 -0.57 13.61
C GLY A 178 -0.17 -1.67 14.62
N ASP A 179 -1.19 -2.30 15.21
CA ASP A 179 -1.00 -3.36 16.21
C ASP A 179 -0.31 -4.59 15.61
N LEU A 180 -0.69 -4.98 14.38
CA LEU A 180 -0.05 -6.07 13.65
C LEU A 180 1.40 -5.73 13.30
N ALA A 181 1.69 -4.49 12.89
CA ALA A 181 3.06 -4.06 12.65
C ALA A 181 3.92 -4.11 13.93
N ASP A 182 3.34 -3.79 15.09
CA ASP A 182 4.02 -3.90 16.39
C ASP A 182 4.31 -5.35 16.76
N LEU A 183 3.34 -6.25 16.57
CA LEU A 183 3.54 -7.68 16.76
C LEU A 183 4.60 -8.26 15.81
N HIS A 184 4.59 -7.84 14.55
CA HIS A 184 5.59 -8.23 13.55
C HIS A 184 7.00 -7.80 13.99
N ARG A 185 7.16 -6.55 14.43
CA ARG A 185 8.44 -6.03 14.96
C ARG A 185 8.91 -6.76 16.22
N ALA A 186 7.97 -7.29 17.01
CA ALA A 186 8.27 -8.15 18.15
C ALA A 186 8.61 -9.61 17.78
N GLY A 187 8.63 -9.95 16.48
CA GLY A 187 8.97 -11.27 15.97
C GLY A 187 7.80 -12.28 15.97
N ILE A 188 6.56 -11.80 16.11
CA ILE A 188 5.37 -12.64 16.03
C ILE A 188 4.94 -12.80 14.57
N ALA A 189 4.52 -14.00 14.20
CA ALA A 189 3.96 -14.25 12.88
C ALA A 189 2.58 -13.60 12.75
N THR A 190 2.48 -12.57 11.91
CA THR A 190 1.26 -11.76 11.68
C THR A 190 0.68 -11.89 10.29
N LYS A 191 1.40 -12.56 9.37
CA LYS A 191 1.11 -12.60 7.93
C LYS A 191 -0.33 -13.02 7.59
N GLU A 192 -0.89 -13.97 8.32
CA GLU A 192 -2.26 -14.44 8.10
C GLU A 192 -3.29 -13.35 8.44
N MET A 193 -3.18 -12.76 9.64
CA MET A 193 -4.05 -11.65 10.08
C MET A 193 -3.90 -10.41 9.18
N GLU A 194 -2.69 -10.09 8.73
CA GLU A 194 -2.44 -9.00 7.77
C GLU A 194 -3.14 -9.26 6.43
N GLY A 195 -3.11 -10.51 5.94
CA GLY A 195 -3.81 -10.92 4.73
C GLY A 195 -5.33 -10.83 4.84
N GLU A 196 -5.88 -11.27 5.98
CA GLU A 196 -7.31 -11.14 6.29
C GLU A 196 -7.73 -9.68 6.36
N LEU A 197 -6.99 -8.84 7.10
CA LEU A 197 -7.26 -7.41 7.23
C LEU A 197 -7.18 -6.70 5.88
N PHE A 198 -6.19 -7.04 5.05
CA PHE A 198 -6.06 -6.50 3.69
C PHE A 198 -7.25 -6.87 2.81
N SER A 199 -7.68 -8.12 2.84
CA SER A 199 -8.86 -8.58 2.08
C SER A 199 -10.12 -7.85 2.53
N LEU A 200 -10.30 -7.71 3.84
CA LEU A 200 -11.44 -7.04 4.45
C LEU A 200 -11.50 -5.56 4.06
N ARG A 201 -10.36 -4.86 4.14
CA ARG A 201 -10.22 -3.46 3.70
C ARG A 201 -10.62 -3.30 2.23
N ASN A 202 -10.11 -4.16 1.36
CA ASN A 202 -10.40 -4.08 -0.08
C ASN A 202 -11.87 -4.37 -0.39
N SER A 203 -12.47 -5.37 0.28
CA SER A 203 -13.89 -5.68 0.15
C SER A 203 -14.75 -4.49 0.58
N PHE A 204 -14.43 -3.90 1.73
CA PHE A 204 -15.12 -2.74 2.27
C PHE A 204 -15.03 -1.52 1.35
N HIS A 205 -13.83 -1.18 0.86
CA HIS A 205 -13.63 -0.03 -0.04
C HIS A 205 -14.33 -0.19 -1.40
N ARG A 206 -14.59 -1.42 -1.84
CA ARG A 206 -15.36 -1.67 -3.06
C ARG A 206 -16.83 -1.25 -2.91
N LEU A 207 -17.42 -1.43 -1.73
CA LEU A 207 -18.85 -1.19 -1.45
C LEU A 207 -19.30 0.24 -1.78
N PHE A 208 -18.42 1.23 -1.64
CA PHE A 208 -18.77 2.63 -1.91
C PHE A 208 -19.20 2.90 -3.34
N HIS A 209 -18.73 2.08 -4.29
CA HIS A 209 -19.09 2.21 -5.69
C HIS A 209 -20.51 1.74 -5.97
N SER A 210 -21.18 1.06 -5.04
CA SER A 210 -22.62 0.77 -5.13
C SER A 210 -23.50 2.00 -4.84
N VAL A 211 -22.96 3.00 -4.11
CA VAL A 211 -23.63 4.26 -3.74
C VAL A 211 -25.00 4.04 -3.10
N GLU A 212 -25.13 2.98 -2.30
CA GLU A 212 -26.37 2.56 -1.68
C GLU A 212 -26.22 2.56 -0.15
N VAL A 213 -26.85 3.53 0.52
CA VAL A 213 -26.67 3.78 1.96
C VAL A 213 -27.00 2.55 2.80
N GLU A 214 -28.14 1.89 2.54
CA GLU A 214 -28.56 0.73 3.33
C GLU A 214 -27.63 -0.47 3.15
N LYS A 215 -27.15 -0.70 1.93
CA LYS A 215 -26.15 -1.74 1.64
C LYS A 215 -24.83 -1.43 2.35
N VAL A 216 -24.36 -0.19 2.29
CA VAL A 216 -23.13 0.24 2.98
C VAL A 216 -23.28 0.04 4.48
N ARG A 217 -24.40 0.45 5.09
CA ARG A 217 -24.66 0.24 6.53
C ARG A 217 -24.63 -1.24 6.92
N ALA A 218 -25.34 -2.09 6.18
CA ALA A 218 -25.44 -3.52 6.48
C ALA A 218 -24.08 -4.23 6.37
N GLU A 219 -23.33 -3.96 5.31
CA GLU A 219 -22.01 -4.58 5.11
C GLU A 219 -20.94 -3.97 6.03
N THR A 220 -21.05 -2.68 6.40
CA THR A 220 -20.16 -2.06 7.41
C THR A 220 -20.30 -2.76 8.76
N ALA A 221 -21.51 -3.14 9.17
CA ALA A 221 -21.72 -3.87 10.42
C ALA A 221 -20.98 -5.22 10.40
N ARG A 222 -21.08 -5.98 9.31
CA ARG A 222 -20.36 -7.25 9.13
C ARG A 222 -18.85 -7.06 9.15
N VAL A 223 -18.35 -6.05 8.43
CA VAL A 223 -16.91 -5.73 8.42
C VAL A 223 -16.43 -5.41 9.83
N ARG A 224 -17.19 -4.64 10.61
CA ARG A 224 -16.85 -4.33 12.01
C ARG A 224 -16.80 -5.57 12.89
N ASP A 225 -17.72 -6.52 12.71
CA ASP A 225 -17.71 -7.79 13.45
C ASP A 225 -16.46 -8.62 13.12
N ASP A 226 -16.02 -8.61 11.85
CA ASP A 226 -14.81 -9.31 11.43
C ASP A 226 -13.53 -8.62 11.92
N LEU A 227 -13.50 -7.28 11.91
CA LEU A 227 -12.39 -6.51 12.51
C LEU A 227 -12.26 -6.80 14.01
N GLU A 228 -13.38 -6.91 14.72
CA GLU A 228 -13.36 -7.21 16.16
C GLU A 228 -12.79 -8.61 16.43
N LYS A 229 -13.02 -9.60 15.56
CA LYS A 229 -12.38 -10.92 15.70
C LYS A 229 -10.86 -10.84 15.61
N ILE A 230 -10.34 -10.11 14.62
CA ILE A 230 -8.89 -9.90 14.46
C ILE A 230 -8.35 -9.16 15.68
N ARG A 231 -9.05 -8.11 16.13
CA ARG A 231 -8.69 -7.35 17.32
C ARG A 231 -8.57 -8.22 18.56
N VAL A 232 -9.56 -9.08 18.82
CA VAL A 232 -9.54 -10.00 19.96
C VAL A 232 -8.34 -10.95 19.90
N GLN A 233 -7.99 -11.45 18.71
CA GLN A 233 -6.79 -12.28 18.54
C GLN A 233 -5.50 -11.51 18.86
N VAL A 234 -5.38 -10.28 18.35
CA VAL A 234 -4.26 -9.38 18.63
C VAL A 234 -4.13 -9.10 20.13
N GLU A 235 -5.23 -8.74 20.80
CA GLU A 235 -5.26 -8.46 22.23
C GLU A 235 -4.85 -9.69 23.07
N GLN A 236 -5.29 -10.90 22.69
CA GLN A 236 -4.89 -12.16 23.33
C GLN A 236 -3.38 -12.43 23.21
N ILE A 237 -2.81 -12.17 22.02
CA ILE A 237 -1.36 -12.31 21.79
C ILE A 237 -0.61 -11.30 22.66
N GLN A 238 -1.00 -10.02 22.61
CA GLN A 238 -0.38 -8.96 23.40
C GLN A 238 -0.43 -9.25 24.91
N GLN A 239 -1.57 -9.72 25.42
CA GLN A 239 -1.73 -10.10 26.81
C GLN A 239 -0.80 -11.27 27.18
N THR A 240 -0.69 -12.28 26.32
CA THR A 240 0.22 -13.42 26.53
C THR A 240 1.68 -12.96 26.57
N LEU A 241 2.08 -12.06 25.67
CA LEU A 241 3.43 -11.50 25.65
C LEU A 241 3.71 -10.66 26.89
N PHE A 242 2.75 -9.85 27.34
CA PHE A 242 2.85 -9.07 28.57
C PHE A 242 3.10 -9.97 29.78
N VAL A 243 2.28 -11.02 29.95
CA VAL A 243 2.43 -11.99 31.05
C VAL A 243 3.80 -12.67 31.00
N ARG A 244 4.27 -13.09 29.81
CA ARG A 244 5.59 -13.72 29.66
C ARG A 244 6.73 -12.76 30.01
N LYS A 245 6.63 -11.50 29.60
CA LYS A 245 7.65 -10.47 29.85
C LYS A 245 7.73 -10.12 31.33
N VAL A 246 6.59 -9.90 31.98
CA VAL A 246 6.52 -9.58 33.42
C VAL A 246 6.92 -10.80 34.25
N GLY A 247 6.34 -11.97 33.98
CA GLY A 247 6.65 -13.20 34.71
C GLY A 247 8.11 -13.61 34.56
N GLY A 248 8.66 -13.57 33.34
CA GLY A 248 10.06 -13.83 33.08
C GLY A 248 10.97 -12.82 33.79
N GLY A 249 10.62 -11.53 33.77
CA GLY A 249 11.35 -10.49 34.50
C GLY A 249 11.38 -10.71 36.01
N ILE A 250 10.24 -11.11 36.61
CA ILE A 250 10.16 -11.45 38.03
C ILE A 250 11.07 -12.64 38.36
N VAL A 251 11.01 -13.71 37.56
CA VAL A 251 11.85 -14.91 37.76
C VAL A 251 13.34 -14.56 37.66
N VAL A 252 13.74 -13.83 36.63
CA VAL A 252 15.13 -13.38 36.47
C VAL A 252 15.56 -12.50 37.65
N GLY A 253 14.71 -11.58 38.09
CA GLY A 253 14.97 -10.75 39.26
C GLY A 253 15.19 -11.56 40.54
N LEU A 254 14.33 -12.55 40.80
CA LEU A 254 14.47 -13.46 41.95
C LEU A 254 15.77 -14.28 41.89
N LEU A 255 16.16 -14.77 40.71
CA LEU A 255 17.41 -15.50 40.51
C LEU A 255 18.64 -14.60 40.77
N VAL A 256 18.61 -13.35 40.32
CA VAL A 256 19.68 -12.37 40.60
C VAL A 256 19.77 -12.08 42.10
N VAL A 257 18.65 -11.83 42.76
CA VAL A 257 18.62 -11.59 44.23
C VAL A 257 19.13 -12.81 45.00
N ALA A 258 18.67 -14.02 44.64
CA ALA A 258 19.16 -15.25 45.25
C ALA A 258 20.66 -15.45 45.03
N GLY A 259 21.17 -15.16 43.83
CA GLY A 259 22.60 -15.19 43.53
C GLY A 259 23.42 -14.21 44.35
N LEU A 260 22.92 -12.97 44.53
CA LEU A 260 23.55 -11.95 45.37
C LEU A 260 23.57 -12.35 46.85
N LEU A 261 22.46 -12.90 47.36
CA LEU A 261 22.37 -13.40 48.73
C LEU A 261 23.36 -14.55 48.96
N ALA A 262 23.43 -15.51 48.03
CA ALA A 262 24.40 -16.61 48.12
C ALA A 262 25.85 -16.11 48.11
N ALA A 263 26.16 -15.10 47.28
CA ALA A 263 27.48 -14.48 47.25
C ALA A 263 27.81 -13.74 48.56
N PHE A 264 26.83 -13.04 49.14
CA PHE A 264 27.00 -12.33 50.41
C PHE A 264 27.24 -13.29 51.58
N ILE A 265 26.42 -14.35 51.68
CA ILE A 265 26.59 -15.41 52.68
C ILE A 265 27.96 -16.07 52.54
N ARG A 266 28.39 -16.39 51.32
CA ARG A 266 29.72 -16.98 51.09
C ARG A 266 30.85 -16.06 51.56
N ARG A 267 30.71 -14.75 51.37
CA ARG A 267 31.71 -13.78 51.83
C ARG A 267 31.79 -13.70 53.35
N THR A 268 30.66 -13.67 54.05
CA THR A 268 30.66 -13.63 55.52
C THR A 268 31.28 -14.88 56.14
N TYR A 269 31.06 -16.06 55.58
CA TYR A 269 31.73 -17.29 56.06
C TYR A 269 33.25 -17.27 55.85
N HIS A 270 33.75 -16.75 54.72
CA HIS A 270 35.19 -16.64 54.49
C HIS A 270 35.88 -15.59 55.37
N GLU A 271 35.16 -14.58 55.86
CA GLU A 271 35.69 -13.58 56.80
C GLU A 271 35.76 -14.12 58.25
N GLU A 272 35.04 -15.20 58.60
CA GLU A 272 35.10 -15.85 59.92
C GLU A 272 36.20 -16.93 60.03
N GLU A 273 36.69 -17.47 58.91
CA GLU A 273 37.74 -18.49 58.87
C GLU A 273 39.17 -17.93 58.70
N ALA A 274 39.31 -16.60 58.55
CA ALA A 274 40.59 -15.88 58.36
C ALA A 274 41.00 -15.11 59.62
#